data_AF-A0A0D8XF31-F1
#
_entry.id   AF-A0A0D8XF31-F1
#
_cell.length_a   1.000
_cell.length_b   1.000
_cell.length_c   1.000
_cell.angle_alpha   90.00
_cell.angle_beta   90.00
_cell.angle_gamma   90.00
#
_symmetry.space_group_name_H-M   'P 1'
#
loop_
_entity.id
_entity.type
_entity.pdbx_description
1 polymer ?
#
loop_
_entity_poly.entity_id
_entity_poly.type
_entity_poly.pdbx_seq_one_letter_code
_entity_poly.pdbx_strand_id
1 'polypeptide(L)'
;DISEENVIRIIEERFNNKRIYIIYNESYNEHLYEVMLIRLPQISTVRHIFSPARSAVENIENGSHSENIVFSGESNSGKSFNAFQVMKYFVTSQNSKITVKHIEAITSIFNSFGCAKTVKNNDATRFGYCMDFLFQKNRLVGLNVCPTLPLEATRVISQKPGERNFNVFYELCAGMPSEVKADYGIRDQQKFFYLSQGKAGEFERNDSANFQRLHASLETMGFSDEHRESIYKTLATILHLGNMYFRERRKTEEGLTSSPYSISQALDVRDALATTLYEALFNWILSRVSSYLKCPDHNAIISVVDCYGIEIPMSLENDEVIDLLSKKPYGLLNLIDDECKFPKTSDESYFRRCNLNHLDKNVYGKAKNKDKLQMSIRHSFGTTWYNVHGFVQRNKRSMPYKMINILANSQNSVISMLFRSLTGNRENADHVLYTAHQFNTSSMAIIEKILNGRSHFIHCLKSNNERLPACLDKALLSRQLSAFSTLETLSFQQTGFPVRISFQRFTQSYRCLLPSDIAFCQNQKEIIIDILDGQGIKYARDFQIGSNYVFLRSRLADQLRITRERIHREAAYVIQKTMRMYVLRKAYLRKRNAVIRIQAAVRAWMAR
;
A
#
# COMPACT_ATOMS: atom_id res chain seq x y z
N ASP A 1 -24.51 24.43 4.02
CA ASP A 1 -25.50 23.42 3.64
C ASP A 1 -24.76 22.24 3.02
N ILE A 2 -24.80 21.07 3.66
CA ILE A 2 -24.17 19.83 3.14
C ILE A 2 -25.20 19.12 2.25
N SER A 3 -25.59 19.75 1.15
CA SER A 3 -26.33 19.06 0.10
C SER A 3 -25.35 18.50 -0.93
N GLU A 4 -25.72 17.38 -1.55
CA GLU A 4 -24.89 16.74 -2.59
C GLU A 4 -24.57 17.70 -3.73
N GLU A 5 -25.57 18.45 -4.19
CA GLU A 5 -25.42 19.47 -5.24
C GLU A 5 -24.40 20.55 -4.85
N ASN A 6 -24.42 21.02 -3.60
CA ASN A 6 -23.47 22.02 -3.13
C ASN A 6 -22.04 21.46 -3.07
N VAL A 7 -21.86 20.21 -2.63
CA VAL A 7 -20.55 19.56 -2.59
C VAL A 7 -20.00 19.37 -4.01
N ILE A 8 -20.82 18.87 -4.94
CA ILE A 8 -20.44 18.72 -6.35
C ILE A 8 -20.05 20.07 -6.96
N ARG A 9 -20.84 21.12 -6.72
CA ARG A 9 -20.55 22.48 -7.22
C ARG A 9 -19.21 22.99 -6.70
N ILE A 10 -18.90 22.81 -5.42
CA ILE A 10 -17.60 23.20 -4.82
C ILE A 10 -16.45 22.41 -5.45
N ILE A 11 -16.62 21.10 -5.67
CA ILE A 11 -15.62 20.27 -6.32
C ILE A 11 -15.38 20.74 -7.76
N GLU A 12 -16.44 21.02 -8.51
CA GLU A 12 -16.38 21.51 -9.89
C GLU A 12 -15.66 22.86 -9.99
N GLU A 13 -16.02 23.83 -9.14
CA GLU A 13 -15.37 25.14 -9.11
C GLU A 13 -13.87 25.02 -8.81
N ARG A 14 -13.50 24.16 -7.84
CA ARG A 14 -12.10 23.90 -7.51
C ARG A 14 -11.37 23.18 -8.63
N PHE A 15 -11.99 22.19 -9.26
CA PHE A 15 -11.44 21.44 -10.39
C PHE A 15 -11.13 22.36 -11.58
N ASN A 16 -12.06 23.26 -11.92
CA ASN A 16 -11.89 24.27 -12.97
C ASN A 16 -10.73 25.23 -12.66
N ASN A 17 -10.53 25.55 -11.38
CA ASN A 17 -9.41 26.36 -10.89
C ASN A 17 -8.11 25.55 -10.67
N LYS A 18 -8.02 24.31 -11.16
CA LYS A 18 -6.87 23.40 -11.00
C LYS A 18 -6.50 23.09 -9.54
N ARG A 19 -7.46 23.18 -8.62
CA ARG A 19 -7.32 22.88 -7.18
C ARG A 19 -7.92 21.51 -6.87
N ILE A 20 -7.18 20.46 -7.17
CA ILE A 20 -7.69 19.07 -7.15
C ILE A 20 -7.79 18.41 -5.77
N TYR A 21 -7.13 18.94 -4.73
CA TYR A 21 -7.16 18.37 -3.38
C TYR A 21 -8.19 19.07 -2.48
N ILE A 22 -8.94 18.27 -1.72
CA ILE A 22 -9.96 18.72 -0.76
C ILE A 22 -9.75 17.93 0.53
N ILE A 23 -9.82 18.61 1.67
CA ILE A 23 -9.73 18.02 3.01
C ILE A 23 -11.07 18.29 3.69
N TYR A 24 -11.74 17.23 4.14
CA TYR A 24 -13.07 17.30 4.79
C TYR A 24 -12.99 17.76 6.25
N ASN A 25 -11.86 17.48 6.91
CA ASN A 25 -11.62 17.91 8.27
C ASN A 25 -11.07 19.35 8.26
N GLU A 26 -11.85 20.32 8.73
CA GLU A 26 -11.44 21.73 8.82
C GLU A 26 -10.23 21.98 9.77
N SER A 27 -9.65 20.92 10.34
CA SER A 27 -8.43 20.98 11.14
C SER A 27 -7.13 21.29 10.40
N TYR A 28 -7.21 21.54 9.11
CA TYR A 28 -6.09 21.98 8.30
C TYR A 28 -6.48 23.24 7.55
N ASN A 29 -6.56 24.36 8.27
CA ASN A 29 -6.50 25.66 7.63
C ASN A 29 -5.24 26.42 8.02
N GLU A 30 -4.50 26.78 6.97
CA GLU A 30 -4.19 28.18 6.66
C GLU A 30 -3.83 29.01 7.88
N HIS A 31 -2.60 28.83 8.38
CA HIS A 31 -1.62 29.89 8.60
C HIS A 31 -0.35 29.29 9.22
N LEU A 32 0.81 29.70 8.67
CA LEU A 32 2.19 29.39 9.09
C LEU A 32 2.70 27.98 8.67
N TYR A 33 3.82 27.76 7.96
CA TYR A 33 5.11 28.44 7.86
C TYR A 33 5.74 28.29 6.47
N GLU A 34 6.26 29.39 5.92
CA GLU A 34 7.40 29.41 4.99
C GLU A 34 8.66 28.97 5.75
N VAL A 35 9.06 27.70 5.66
CA VAL A 35 10.49 27.33 5.68
C VAL A 35 10.65 26.04 4.86
N MET A 36 11.36 26.16 3.73
CA MET A 36 11.89 25.07 2.90
C MET A 36 10.86 24.17 2.19
N LEU A 37 10.05 24.78 1.32
CA LEU A 37 9.65 24.12 0.07
C LEU A 37 10.84 24.19 -0.90
N ILE A 38 11.50 23.07 -1.13
CA ILE A 38 12.65 22.98 -2.04
C ILE A 38 12.15 23.21 -3.47
N ARG A 39 12.46 24.39 -4.00
CA ARG A 39 12.58 24.74 -5.43
C ARG A 39 11.46 24.21 -6.36
N LEU A 40 10.22 24.58 -6.06
CA LEU A 40 9.22 24.89 -7.08
C LEU A 40 8.70 26.32 -6.77
N PRO A 41 8.53 27.18 -7.78
CA PRO A 41 8.15 28.57 -7.55
C PRO A 41 6.73 28.62 -6.97
N GLN A 42 6.63 29.19 -5.77
CA GLN A 42 5.42 29.70 -5.12
C GLN A 42 4.13 28.88 -5.34
N ILE A 43 4.00 27.76 -4.65
CA ILE A 43 2.67 27.21 -4.35
C ILE A 43 2.34 27.59 -2.91
N SER A 44 1.41 28.54 -2.79
CA SER A 44 0.87 28.99 -1.52
C SER A 44 0.25 27.85 -0.72
N THR A 45 0.07 28.10 0.56
CA THR A 45 -0.40 27.27 1.69
C THR A 45 -1.77 26.59 1.50
N VAL A 46 -1.99 25.83 0.42
CA VAL A 46 -3.29 25.24 0.06
C VAL A 46 -3.28 23.72 0.27
N ARG A 47 -4.39 23.20 0.80
CA ARG A 47 -4.76 21.77 0.97
C ARG A 47 -4.07 20.88 -0.07
N HIS A 48 -3.22 19.95 0.38
CA HIS A 48 -2.37 19.12 -0.50
C HIS A 48 -2.21 17.69 0.05
N ILE A 49 -1.80 16.74 -0.81
CA ILE A 49 -1.51 15.34 -0.45
C ILE A 49 -0.43 15.19 0.64
N PHE A 50 0.36 16.24 0.87
CA PHE A 50 1.41 16.26 1.90
C PHE A 50 0.86 16.57 3.30
N SER A 51 -0.38 17.05 3.42
CA SER A 51 -0.97 17.35 4.72
C SER A 51 -1.14 16.09 5.59
N PRO A 52 -1.75 14.99 5.10
CA PRO A 52 -1.78 13.72 5.84
C PRO A 52 -0.38 13.18 6.17
N ALA A 53 0.57 13.33 5.24
CA ALA A 53 1.96 12.89 5.44
C ALA A 53 2.65 13.66 6.57
N ARG A 54 2.51 15.00 6.58
CA ARG A 54 3.03 15.87 7.64
C ARG A 54 2.38 15.54 8.99
N SER A 55 1.07 15.35 9.01
CA SER A 55 0.33 14.97 10.22
C SER A 55 0.82 13.64 10.81
N ALA A 56 1.07 12.65 9.97
CA ALA A 56 1.63 11.37 10.41
C ALA A 56 3.02 11.53 11.04
N VAL A 57 3.89 12.36 10.43
CA VAL A 57 5.23 12.67 11.00
C VAL A 57 5.09 13.40 12.34
N GLU A 58 4.25 14.44 12.41
CA GLU A 58 3.99 15.18 13.64
C GLU A 58 3.42 14.26 14.74
N ASN A 59 2.55 13.30 14.40
CA ASN A 59 2.04 12.33 15.36
C ASN A 59 3.15 11.44 15.93
N ILE A 60 4.09 10.99 15.09
CA ILE A 60 5.27 10.23 15.54
C ILE A 60 6.15 11.09 16.44
N GLU A 61 6.40 12.35 16.08
CA GLU A 61 7.16 13.28 16.92
C GLU A 61 6.52 13.50 18.29
N ASN A 62 5.19 13.42 18.35
CA ASN A 62 4.38 13.49 19.56
C ASN A 62 4.17 12.13 20.27
N GLY A 63 4.94 11.10 19.91
CA GLY A 63 4.96 9.80 20.59
C GLY A 63 4.04 8.73 20.01
N SER A 64 3.49 8.90 18.81
CA SER A 64 2.82 7.81 18.10
C SER A 64 3.83 6.78 17.59
N HIS A 65 3.50 5.50 17.69
CA HIS A 65 4.34 4.41 17.23
C HIS A 65 3.91 3.83 15.88
N SER A 66 2.65 4.06 15.46
CA SER A 66 2.09 3.47 14.24
C SER A 66 1.05 4.41 13.61
N GLU A 67 1.36 4.89 12.41
CA GLU A 67 0.46 5.67 11.57
C GLU A 67 0.30 4.98 10.22
N ASN A 68 -0.89 5.04 9.64
CA ASN A 68 -1.21 4.46 8.34
C ASN A 68 -1.78 5.54 7.42
N ILE A 69 -1.35 5.58 6.16
CA ILE A 69 -1.92 6.43 5.11
C ILE A 69 -2.50 5.50 4.05
N VAL A 70 -3.83 5.47 3.95
CA VAL A 70 -4.57 4.49 3.15
C VAL A 70 -5.20 5.16 1.95
N PHE A 71 -4.79 4.75 0.74
CA PHE A 71 -5.34 5.24 -0.52
C PHE A 71 -6.45 4.32 -1.00
N SER A 72 -7.61 4.91 -1.29
CA SER A 72 -8.79 4.20 -1.81
C SER A 72 -9.36 4.92 -3.04
N GLY A 73 -10.08 4.20 -3.90
CA GLY A 73 -10.51 4.73 -5.20
C GLY A 73 -10.63 3.67 -6.31
N GLU A 74 -11.41 3.97 -7.34
CA GLU A 74 -11.50 3.12 -8.55
C GLU A 74 -10.16 3.00 -9.29
N SER A 75 -10.04 2.01 -10.18
CA SER A 75 -8.91 1.97 -11.11
C SER A 75 -8.80 3.28 -11.89
N ASN A 76 -7.57 3.80 -12.02
CA ASN A 76 -7.22 5.05 -12.68
C ASN A 76 -7.67 6.33 -11.94
N SER A 77 -8.07 6.24 -10.67
CA SER A 77 -8.39 7.44 -9.89
C SER A 77 -7.16 8.19 -9.33
N GLY A 78 -5.95 7.66 -9.53
CA GLY A 78 -4.69 8.32 -9.11
C GLY A 78 -4.10 7.85 -7.77
N LYS A 79 -4.60 6.74 -7.19
CA LYS A 79 -4.09 6.16 -5.93
C LYS A 79 -2.57 6.00 -5.91
N SER A 80 -2.02 5.21 -6.83
CA SER A 80 -0.59 4.90 -6.89
C SER A 80 0.26 6.15 -7.15
N PHE A 81 -0.23 7.09 -7.96
CA PHE A 81 0.43 8.37 -8.18
C PHE A 81 0.52 9.19 -6.89
N ASN A 82 -0.58 9.32 -6.15
CA ASN A 82 -0.61 10.10 -4.91
C ASN A 82 0.18 9.42 -3.79
N ALA A 83 0.11 8.09 -3.68
CA ALA A 83 0.94 7.31 -2.78
C ALA A 83 2.42 7.59 -3.04
N PHE A 84 2.83 7.59 -4.32
CA PHE A 84 4.20 7.91 -4.72
C PHE A 84 4.64 9.33 -4.36
N GLN A 85 3.76 10.33 -4.47
CA GLN A 85 4.08 11.69 -4.01
C GLN A 85 4.30 11.74 -2.49
N VAL A 86 3.49 11.04 -1.70
CA VAL A 86 3.66 10.94 -0.24
C VAL A 86 4.98 10.24 0.11
N MET A 87 5.32 9.16 -0.60
CA MET A 87 6.59 8.47 -0.41
C MET A 87 7.79 9.39 -0.70
N LYS A 88 7.74 10.17 -1.79
CA LYS A 88 8.76 11.18 -2.11
C LYS A 88 8.90 12.25 -1.03
N TYR A 89 7.77 12.68 -0.47
CA TYR A 89 7.75 13.68 0.60
C TYR A 89 8.54 13.22 1.83
N PHE A 90 8.33 11.99 2.30
CA PHE A 90 9.05 11.46 3.48
C PHE A 90 10.56 11.43 3.28
N VAL A 91 10.99 11.02 2.09
CA VAL A 91 12.40 10.83 1.78
C VAL A 91 13.12 12.14 1.48
N THR A 92 12.41 13.16 0.99
CA THR A 92 12.99 14.49 0.71
C THR A 92 13.04 15.36 1.95
N SER A 93 12.06 15.23 2.84
CA SER A 93 11.94 16.09 4.04
C SER A 93 12.95 15.73 5.13
N GLN A 94 13.64 14.60 5.01
CA GLN A 94 14.54 14.10 6.04
C GLN A 94 15.90 13.73 5.46
N ASN A 95 16.98 14.09 6.17
CA ASN A 95 18.33 13.72 5.79
C ASN A 95 18.56 12.23 6.08
N SER A 96 18.01 11.37 5.22
CA SER A 96 17.98 9.91 5.37
C SER A 96 18.89 9.22 4.36
N LYS A 97 19.31 7.98 4.66
CA LYS A 97 20.04 7.13 3.70
C LYS A 97 19.16 6.73 2.51
N ILE A 98 17.85 6.72 2.71
CA ILE A 98 16.88 6.46 1.67
C ILE A 98 16.77 7.74 0.84
N THR A 99 16.69 7.58 -0.47
CA THR A 99 16.65 8.71 -1.41
C THR A 99 15.51 8.52 -2.38
N VAL A 100 15.11 9.59 -3.06
CA VAL A 100 14.05 9.53 -4.09
C VAL A 100 14.37 8.48 -5.16
N LYS A 101 15.65 8.27 -5.48
CA LYS A 101 16.11 7.22 -6.40
C LYS A 101 15.70 5.82 -5.96
N HIS A 102 15.73 5.54 -4.65
CA HIS A 102 15.28 4.24 -4.13
C HIS A 102 13.77 4.04 -4.31
N ILE A 103 12.98 5.09 -4.04
CA ILE A 103 11.51 5.02 -4.25
C ILE A 103 11.19 4.82 -5.73
N GLU A 104 11.86 5.54 -6.62
CA GLU A 104 11.72 5.38 -8.08
C GLU A 104 12.13 3.98 -8.55
N ALA A 105 13.22 3.43 -8.02
CA ALA A 105 13.66 2.08 -8.32
C ALA A 105 12.63 1.01 -7.90
N ILE A 106 12.09 1.11 -6.68
CA ILE A 106 11.05 0.20 -6.19
C ILE A 106 9.80 0.28 -7.07
N THR A 107 9.34 1.49 -7.39
CA THR A 107 8.18 1.68 -8.28
C THR A 107 8.42 1.11 -9.67
N SER A 108 9.62 1.27 -10.23
CA SER A 108 9.97 0.65 -11.52
C SER A 108 9.90 -0.88 -11.45
N ILE A 109 10.46 -1.49 -10.39
CA ILE A 109 10.39 -2.94 -10.19
C ILE A 109 8.94 -3.42 -10.08
N PHE A 110 8.09 -2.70 -9.33
CA PHE A 110 6.68 -3.04 -9.17
C PHE A 110 5.92 -2.92 -10.48
N ASN A 111 6.19 -1.88 -11.28
CA ASN A 111 5.57 -1.69 -12.59
C ASN A 111 5.95 -2.79 -13.59
N SER A 112 7.18 -3.29 -13.55
CA SER A 112 7.62 -4.38 -14.40
C SER A 112 7.00 -5.71 -13.96
N PHE A 113 7.15 -6.10 -12.70
CA PHE A 113 6.79 -7.44 -12.23
C PHE A 113 5.33 -7.59 -11.79
N GLY A 114 4.70 -6.51 -11.34
CA GLY A 114 3.39 -6.53 -10.70
C GLY A 114 2.28 -5.84 -11.50
N CYS A 115 2.59 -5.13 -12.59
CA CYS A 115 1.58 -4.45 -13.41
C CYS A 115 1.40 -5.12 -14.77
N ALA A 116 0.19 -5.00 -15.32
CA ALA A 116 -0.17 -5.53 -16.64
C ALA A 116 -1.25 -4.68 -17.32
N LYS A 117 -1.31 -4.74 -18.65
CA LYS A 117 -2.40 -4.16 -19.44
C LYS A 117 -3.68 -4.98 -19.29
N THR A 118 -4.74 -4.31 -18.90
CA THR A 118 -6.12 -4.80 -18.88
C THR A 118 -6.99 -3.99 -19.83
N VAL A 119 -8.24 -4.40 -20.04
CA VAL A 119 -9.21 -3.63 -20.84
C VAL A 119 -9.45 -2.22 -20.28
N LYS A 120 -9.46 -2.07 -18.94
CA LYS A 120 -9.79 -0.80 -18.26
C LYS A 120 -8.57 0.08 -17.96
N ASN A 121 -7.38 -0.50 -17.80
CA ASN A 121 -6.16 0.18 -17.40
C ASN A 121 -4.93 -0.47 -18.06
N ASN A 122 -4.11 0.36 -18.70
CA ASN A 122 -2.90 -0.07 -19.40
C ASN A 122 -1.76 -0.49 -18.45
N ASP A 123 -1.80 -0.01 -17.20
CA ASP A 123 -0.83 -0.32 -16.15
C ASP A 123 -1.59 -0.67 -14.85
N ALA A 124 -2.40 -1.72 -14.92
CA ALA A 124 -3.11 -2.20 -13.74
C ALA A 124 -2.12 -2.95 -12.83
N THR A 125 -1.89 -2.43 -11.63
CA THR A 125 -1.25 -3.19 -10.53
C THR A 125 -2.05 -4.46 -10.28
N ARG A 126 -1.43 -5.64 -10.14
CA ARG A 126 -2.12 -6.93 -9.93
C ARG A 126 -1.67 -7.64 -8.64
N PHE A 127 -1.22 -6.85 -7.68
CA PHE A 127 -0.84 -7.27 -6.34
C PHE A 127 -1.11 -6.11 -5.37
N GLY A 128 -1.20 -6.42 -4.07
CA GLY A 128 -1.31 -5.41 -3.03
C GLY A 128 0.02 -5.25 -2.31
N TYR A 129 0.41 -4.01 -2.02
CA TYR A 129 1.57 -3.74 -1.19
C TYR A 129 1.34 -2.54 -0.27
N CYS A 130 2.18 -2.50 0.76
CA CYS A 130 2.34 -1.41 1.68
C CYS A 130 3.83 -1.11 1.81
N MET A 131 4.20 0.16 1.89
CA MET A 131 5.56 0.57 2.22
C MET A 131 5.61 1.17 3.62
N ASP A 132 6.40 0.56 4.49
CA ASP A 132 6.62 0.98 5.86
C ASP A 132 7.87 1.85 5.93
N PHE A 133 7.67 3.10 6.29
CA PHE A 133 8.74 4.05 6.58
C PHE A 133 9.08 3.92 8.06
N LEU A 134 10.32 3.50 8.34
CA LEU A 134 10.79 3.16 9.67
C LEU A 134 11.49 4.36 10.30
N PHE A 135 11.02 4.80 11.46
CA PHE A 135 11.54 5.97 12.17
C PHE A 135 12.25 5.57 13.46
N GLN A 136 13.39 6.22 13.72
CA GLN A 136 14.12 6.15 14.97
C GLN A 136 14.44 7.57 15.42
N LYS A 137 13.97 7.95 16.61
CA LYS A 137 14.14 9.32 17.16
C LYS A 137 13.74 10.40 16.14
N ASN A 138 12.57 10.24 15.53
CA ASN A 138 11.97 11.16 14.53
C ASN A 138 12.77 11.30 13.23
N ARG A 139 13.68 10.35 12.93
CA ARG A 139 14.41 10.29 11.66
C ARG A 139 14.06 9.01 10.92
N LEU A 140 13.84 9.12 9.63
CA LEU A 140 13.67 8.01 8.70
C LEU A 140 15.01 7.27 8.62
N VAL A 141 15.01 6.03 9.10
CA VAL A 141 16.21 5.17 9.15
C VAL A 141 16.13 4.00 8.19
N GLY A 142 14.92 3.58 7.81
CA GLY A 142 14.73 2.41 6.98
C GLY A 142 13.39 2.40 6.25
N LEU A 143 13.27 1.50 5.29
CA LEU A 143 12.07 1.24 4.53
C LEU A 143 11.86 -0.26 4.46
N ASN A 144 10.62 -0.70 4.61
CA ASN A 144 10.24 -2.09 4.48
C ASN A 144 9.05 -2.22 3.52
N VAL A 145 9.15 -3.13 2.56
CA VAL A 145 8.06 -3.45 1.63
C VAL A 145 7.28 -4.64 2.18
N CYS A 146 5.99 -4.46 2.39
CA CYS A 146 5.06 -5.45 2.92
C CYS A 146 4.03 -5.82 1.85
N PRO A 147 4.05 -7.05 1.29
CA PRO A 147 2.96 -7.54 0.46
C PRO A 147 1.66 -7.57 1.29
N THR A 148 0.58 -7.05 0.74
CA THR A 148 -0.73 -7.00 1.42
C THR A 148 -1.79 -7.85 0.74
N LEU A 149 -1.67 -8.07 -0.58
CA LEU A 149 -2.48 -9.02 -1.32
C LEU A 149 -1.57 -9.83 -2.25
N PRO A 150 -1.85 -11.13 -2.43
CA PRO A 150 -1.05 -11.97 -3.30
C PRO A 150 -1.10 -11.45 -4.74
N LEU A 151 -0.02 -11.72 -5.47
CA LEU A 151 0.06 -11.46 -6.90
C LEU A 151 -0.99 -12.32 -7.64
N GLU A 152 -1.61 -11.77 -8.67
CA GLU A 152 -2.42 -12.55 -9.63
C GLU A 152 -1.53 -13.46 -10.50
N ALA A 153 -0.91 -14.47 -9.89
CA ALA A 153 0.05 -15.36 -10.53
C ALA A 153 -0.56 -16.14 -11.71
N THR A 154 -1.86 -16.40 -11.69
CA THR A 154 -2.59 -17.05 -12.80
C THR A 154 -2.52 -16.27 -14.11
N ARG A 155 -2.25 -14.95 -14.06
CA ARG A 155 -2.01 -14.12 -15.25
C ARG A 155 -0.79 -14.58 -16.07
N VAL A 156 0.19 -15.22 -15.42
CA VAL A 156 1.38 -15.75 -16.11
C VAL A 156 0.99 -16.76 -17.18
N ILE A 157 -0.01 -17.61 -16.90
CA ILE A 157 -0.38 -18.73 -17.76
C ILE A 157 -1.60 -18.45 -18.65
N SER A 158 -2.45 -17.49 -18.27
CA SER A 158 -3.68 -17.17 -18.99
C SER A 158 -4.08 -15.68 -18.90
N GLN A 159 -4.47 -15.08 -20.02
CA GLN A 159 -4.98 -13.72 -20.08
C GLN A 159 -6.31 -13.65 -20.85
N LYS A 160 -7.18 -12.70 -20.47
CA LYS A 160 -8.43 -12.46 -21.20
C LYS A 160 -8.15 -11.81 -22.56
N PRO A 161 -9.06 -11.95 -23.55
CA PRO A 161 -8.95 -11.24 -24.81
C PRO A 161 -8.79 -9.73 -24.61
N GLY A 162 -7.78 -9.14 -25.24
CA GLY A 162 -7.41 -7.73 -25.12
C GLY A 162 -6.45 -7.38 -23.98
N GLU A 163 -6.09 -8.34 -23.13
CA GLU A 163 -5.16 -8.14 -22.01
C GLU A 163 -3.74 -8.64 -22.32
N ARG A 164 -2.73 -8.10 -21.64
CA ARG A 164 -1.35 -8.60 -21.66
C ARG A 164 -1.03 -9.40 -20.39
N ASN A 165 0.05 -10.16 -20.49
CA ASN A 165 0.77 -10.70 -19.33
C ASN A 165 1.48 -9.55 -18.58
N PHE A 166 2.24 -9.86 -17.52
CA PHE A 166 3.05 -8.87 -16.80
C PHE A 166 4.04 -8.15 -17.70
N ASN A 167 4.24 -6.86 -17.43
CA ASN A 167 5.06 -5.97 -18.25
C ASN A 167 6.49 -6.50 -18.45
N VAL A 168 7.09 -7.10 -17.41
CA VAL A 168 8.47 -7.59 -17.42
C VAL A 168 8.78 -8.57 -18.56
N PHE A 169 7.82 -9.40 -18.98
CA PHE A 169 8.07 -10.36 -20.07
C PHE A 169 8.26 -9.66 -21.42
N TYR A 170 7.51 -8.59 -21.66
CA TYR A 170 7.60 -7.81 -22.88
C TYR A 170 8.81 -6.88 -22.86
N GLU A 171 9.10 -6.29 -21.69
CA GLU A 171 10.33 -5.54 -21.44
C GLU A 171 11.57 -6.40 -21.70
N LEU A 172 11.59 -7.64 -21.22
CA LEU A 172 12.64 -8.63 -21.47
C LEU A 172 12.80 -8.91 -22.97
N CYS A 173 11.70 -9.14 -23.70
CA CYS A 173 11.74 -9.44 -25.13
C CYS A 173 12.21 -8.23 -25.97
N ALA A 174 11.87 -7.01 -25.56
CA ALA A 174 12.13 -5.79 -26.32
C ALA A 174 13.50 -5.15 -26.00
N GLY A 175 13.92 -5.16 -24.75
CA GLY A 175 15.07 -4.38 -24.28
C GLY A 175 16.37 -5.16 -24.05
N MET A 176 16.34 -6.49 -24.04
CA MET A 176 17.54 -7.30 -23.85
C MET A 176 18.50 -7.20 -25.05
N PRO A 177 19.83 -7.06 -24.84
CA PRO A 177 20.81 -7.08 -25.92
C PRO A 177 20.71 -8.36 -26.77
N SER A 178 20.87 -8.24 -28.09
CA SER A 178 20.66 -9.34 -29.04
C SER A 178 21.50 -10.59 -28.76
N GLU A 179 22.73 -10.42 -28.28
CA GLU A 179 23.64 -11.52 -27.91
C GLU A 179 23.07 -12.33 -26.73
N VAL A 180 22.78 -11.66 -25.62
CA VAL A 180 22.17 -12.27 -24.42
C VAL A 180 20.78 -12.86 -24.73
N LYS A 181 20.03 -12.19 -25.60
CA LYS A 181 18.71 -12.66 -26.06
C LYS A 181 18.83 -14.00 -26.79
N ALA A 182 19.86 -14.17 -27.63
CA ALA A 182 20.14 -15.43 -28.31
C ALA A 182 20.57 -16.52 -27.32
N ASP A 183 21.45 -16.20 -26.36
CA ASP A 183 21.92 -17.12 -25.33
C ASP A 183 20.77 -17.66 -24.45
N TYR A 184 19.77 -16.82 -24.15
CA TYR A 184 18.60 -17.23 -23.37
C TYR A 184 17.48 -17.83 -24.22
N GLY A 185 17.69 -17.93 -25.54
CA GLY A 185 16.70 -18.41 -26.50
C GLY A 185 15.44 -17.54 -26.58
N ILE A 186 15.53 -16.26 -26.21
CA ILE A 186 14.39 -15.36 -26.21
C ILE A 186 14.08 -14.95 -27.65
N ARG A 187 12.84 -15.20 -28.07
CA ARG A 187 12.36 -14.91 -29.43
C ARG A 187 11.47 -13.66 -29.44
N ASP A 188 10.82 -13.42 -30.57
CA ASP A 188 9.73 -12.44 -30.63
C ASP A 188 8.60 -12.81 -29.68
N GLN A 189 7.95 -11.80 -29.07
CA GLN A 189 6.87 -11.99 -28.10
C GLN A 189 5.73 -12.89 -28.64
N GLN A 190 5.47 -12.86 -29.95
CA GLN A 190 4.42 -13.68 -30.59
C GLN A 190 4.76 -15.18 -30.60
N LYS A 191 6.03 -15.55 -30.43
CA LYS A 191 6.49 -16.95 -30.41
C LYS A 191 6.31 -17.63 -29.05
N PHE A 192 5.85 -16.90 -28.04
CA PHE A 192 5.62 -17.45 -26.70
C PHE A 192 4.14 -17.62 -26.42
N PHE A 193 3.72 -18.84 -26.08
CA PHE A 193 2.34 -19.19 -25.79
C PHE A 193 1.76 -18.31 -24.67
N TYR A 194 2.49 -18.14 -23.56
CA TYR A 194 2.05 -17.31 -22.43
C TYR A 194 1.94 -15.80 -22.73
N LEU A 195 2.44 -15.31 -23.87
CA LEU A 195 2.34 -13.89 -24.26
C LEU A 195 1.34 -13.63 -25.39
N SER A 196 1.00 -14.68 -26.16
CA SER A 196 0.15 -14.59 -27.36
C SER A 196 -1.33 -14.87 -27.10
N GLN A 197 -1.66 -15.54 -25.99
CA GLN A 197 -3.05 -15.93 -25.66
C GLN A 197 -4.01 -14.74 -25.50
N GLY A 198 -3.56 -13.66 -24.86
CA GLY A 198 -4.39 -12.49 -24.61
C GLY A 198 -4.79 -11.72 -25.87
N LYS A 199 -4.09 -11.93 -27.01
CA LYS A 199 -4.33 -11.23 -28.29
C LYS A 199 -4.52 -9.73 -28.14
N ALA A 200 -3.76 -9.10 -27.24
CA ALA A 200 -3.76 -7.66 -27.10
C ALA A 200 -3.22 -7.06 -28.41
N GLY A 201 -4.00 -6.18 -29.05
CA GLY A 201 -3.55 -5.43 -30.24
C GLY A 201 -2.36 -4.53 -29.94
N GLU A 202 -1.89 -3.80 -30.96
CA GLU A 202 -0.76 -2.87 -30.84
C GLU A 202 -0.94 -1.93 -29.64
N PHE A 203 0.15 -1.78 -28.88
CA PHE A 203 0.17 -1.05 -27.63
C PHE A 203 1.44 -0.22 -27.59
N GLU A 204 1.29 1.10 -27.71
CA GLU A 204 2.40 2.05 -27.60
C GLU A 204 2.88 2.13 -26.14
N ARG A 205 3.80 1.23 -25.80
CA ARG A 205 4.62 1.27 -24.59
C ARG A 205 6.06 1.06 -25.00
N ASN A 206 6.95 1.92 -24.51
CA ASN A 206 8.37 1.76 -24.76
C ASN A 206 8.97 0.69 -23.82
N ASP A 207 8.67 -0.56 -24.11
CA ASP A 207 9.13 -1.73 -23.33
C ASP A 207 10.66 -1.84 -23.30
N SER A 208 11.36 -1.40 -24.36
CA SER A 208 12.83 -1.36 -24.39
C SER A 208 13.40 -0.35 -23.38
N ALA A 209 12.88 0.87 -23.33
CA ALA A 209 13.33 1.87 -22.36
C ALA A 209 12.96 1.49 -20.92
N ASN A 210 11.81 0.85 -20.73
CA ASN A 210 11.39 0.34 -19.43
C ASN A 210 12.30 -0.79 -18.93
N PHE A 211 12.76 -1.68 -19.82
CA PHE A 211 13.76 -2.69 -19.47
C PHE A 211 15.08 -2.08 -18.98
N GLN A 212 15.59 -1.05 -19.67
CA GLN A 212 16.79 -0.34 -19.24
C GLN A 212 16.60 0.31 -17.86
N ARG A 213 15.43 0.92 -17.63
CA ARG A 213 15.08 1.49 -16.32
C ARG A 213 14.99 0.41 -15.24
N LEU A 214 14.41 -0.74 -15.55
CA LEU A 214 14.33 -1.88 -14.64
C LEU A 214 15.73 -2.39 -14.27
N HIS A 215 16.63 -2.53 -15.25
CA HIS A 215 18.01 -2.95 -15.02
C HIS A 215 18.73 -2.01 -14.03
N ALA A 216 18.69 -0.70 -14.29
CA ALA A 216 19.26 0.32 -13.42
C ALA A 216 18.60 0.36 -12.02
N SER A 217 17.30 0.04 -11.95
CA SER A 217 16.57 -0.02 -10.69
C SER A 217 17.00 -1.20 -9.83
N LEU A 218 17.23 -2.37 -10.43
CA LEU A 218 17.77 -3.54 -9.72
C LEU A 218 19.19 -3.26 -9.21
N GLU A 219 20.03 -2.59 -9.99
CA GLU A 219 21.36 -2.11 -9.53
C GLU A 219 21.25 -1.17 -8.32
N THR A 220 20.36 -0.17 -8.40
CA THR A 220 20.13 0.79 -7.31
C THR A 220 19.70 0.10 -6.01
N MET A 221 19.02 -1.05 -6.11
CA MET A 221 18.52 -1.84 -4.98
C MET A 221 19.46 -2.96 -4.53
N GLY A 222 20.74 -2.90 -4.93
CA GLY A 222 21.78 -3.82 -4.43
C GLY A 222 21.69 -5.24 -4.98
N PHE A 223 21.06 -5.45 -6.13
CA PHE A 223 21.15 -6.72 -6.86
C PHE A 223 22.52 -6.78 -7.56
N SER A 224 23.21 -7.92 -7.47
CA SER A 224 24.45 -8.15 -8.23
C SER A 224 24.14 -8.59 -9.66
N ASP A 225 25.15 -8.67 -10.51
CA ASP A 225 25.02 -9.19 -11.88
C ASP A 225 24.47 -10.63 -11.88
N GLU A 226 24.99 -11.50 -11.02
CA GLU A 226 24.50 -12.89 -10.88
C GLU A 226 23.01 -12.96 -10.48
N HIS A 227 22.57 -12.03 -9.61
CA HIS A 227 21.16 -11.92 -9.24
C HIS A 227 20.30 -11.50 -10.44
N ARG A 228 20.72 -10.46 -11.19
CA ARG A 228 20.01 -9.98 -12.39
C ARG A 228 19.93 -11.07 -13.45
N GLU A 229 21.05 -11.74 -13.70
CA GLU A 229 21.14 -12.88 -14.61
C GLU A 229 20.15 -13.99 -14.23
N SER A 230 20.13 -14.38 -12.96
CA SER A 230 19.21 -15.40 -12.45
C SER A 230 17.74 -14.99 -12.60
N ILE A 231 17.41 -13.71 -12.36
CA ILE A 231 16.07 -13.16 -12.60
C ILE A 231 15.68 -13.34 -14.08
N TYR A 232 16.53 -12.89 -15.00
CA TYR A 232 16.24 -12.92 -16.43
C TYR A 232 16.16 -14.36 -16.98
N LYS A 233 17.05 -15.25 -16.54
CA LYS A 233 17.00 -16.68 -16.90
C LYS A 233 15.73 -17.35 -16.37
N THR A 234 15.28 -16.99 -15.17
CA THR A 234 14.02 -17.51 -14.61
C THR A 234 12.82 -17.06 -15.45
N LEU A 235 12.77 -15.79 -15.85
CA LEU A 235 11.71 -15.27 -16.72
C LEU A 235 11.72 -15.95 -18.10
N ALA A 236 12.90 -16.11 -18.71
CA ALA A 236 13.04 -16.84 -19.97
C ALA A 236 12.58 -18.31 -19.83
N THR A 237 12.92 -18.97 -18.73
CA THR A 237 12.49 -20.34 -18.43
C THR A 237 10.97 -20.44 -18.37
N ILE A 238 10.29 -19.49 -17.71
CA ILE A 238 8.82 -19.44 -17.65
C ILE A 238 8.21 -19.32 -19.06
N LEU A 239 8.79 -18.48 -19.93
CA LEU A 239 8.34 -18.36 -21.31
C LEU A 239 8.51 -19.66 -22.11
N HIS A 240 9.64 -20.35 -21.93
CA HIS A 240 9.92 -21.63 -22.57
C HIS A 240 9.02 -22.76 -22.06
N LEU A 241 8.70 -22.79 -20.76
CA LEU A 241 7.75 -23.74 -20.19
C LEU A 241 6.40 -23.65 -20.91
N GLY A 242 5.89 -22.45 -21.18
CA GLY A 242 4.62 -22.28 -21.90
C GLY A 242 4.60 -22.87 -23.31
N ASN A 243 5.77 -23.01 -23.93
CA ASN A 243 5.93 -23.59 -25.27
C ASN A 243 6.13 -25.11 -25.26
N MET A 244 6.09 -25.77 -24.09
CA MET A 244 6.12 -27.23 -24.01
C MET A 244 4.75 -27.82 -24.41
N TYR A 245 4.78 -28.78 -25.34
CA TYR A 245 3.62 -29.53 -25.78
C TYR A 245 3.77 -31.01 -25.39
N PHE A 246 2.70 -31.59 -24.86
CA PHE A 246 2.65 -32.99 -24.47
C PHE A 246 1.85 -33.79 -25.48
N ARG A 247 2.28 -35.03 -25.74
CA ARG A 247 1.58 -36.01 -26.56
C ARG A 247 1.47 -37.33 -25.81
N GLU A 248 0.38 -38.05 -26.03
CA GLU A 248 0.22 -39.39 -25.46
C GLU A 248 1.31 -40.35 -25.94
N ARG A 249 1.86 -41.14 -25.00
CA ARG A 249 2.86 -42.17 -25.29
C ARG A 249 2.13 -43.43 -25.75
N ARG A 250 2.52 -43.98 -26.91
CA ARG A 250 1.85 -45.12 -27.56
C ARG A 250 2.22 -46.52 -27.02
N LYS A 251 3.20 -46.65 -26.12
CA LYS A 251 3.62 -47.94 -25.54
C LYS A 251 3.91 -47.77 -24.04
N THR A 252 3.25 -48.58 -23.21
CA THR A 252 3.62 -48.85 -21.81
C THR A 252 4.78 -49.82 -21.81
N GLU A 253 5.96 -49.38 -21.37
CA GLU A 253 7.01 -50.32 -20.96
C GLU A 253 6.54 -51.00 -19.67
N GLU A 254 6.49 -52.34 -19.69
CA GLU A 254 6.26 -53.15 -18.50
C GLU A 254 7.39 -52.89 -17.50
N GLY A 255 7.05 -52.48 -16.27
CA GLY A 255 8.02 -52.28 -15.18
C GLY A 255 8.08 -50.89 -14.54
N LEU A 256 7.29 -49.91 -14.99
CA LEU A 256 7.18 -48.62 -14.31
C LEU A 256 6.22 -48.71 -13.10
N THR A 257 6.75 -48.50 -11.90
CA THR A 257 6.01 -48.50 -10.62
C THR A 257 5.11 -47.27 -10.40
N SER A 258 5.07 -46.32 -11.34
CA SER A 258 4.24 -45.10 -11.26
C SER A 258 3.33 -44.95 -12.47
N SER A 259 2.04 -44.68 -12.25
CA SER A 259 1.07 -44.35 -13.31
C SER A 259 1.48 -43.06 -14.02
N PRO A 260 1.53 -43.02 -15.37
CA PRO A 260 1.85 -41.81 -16.11
C PRO A 260 0.74 -40.75 -15.96
N TYR A 261 1.12 -39.47 -16.03
CA TYR A 261 0.15 -38.38 -16.07
C TYR A 261 -0.65 -38.36 -17.39
N SER A 262 -1.92 -37.99 -17.30
CA SER A 262 -2.70 -37.58 -18.48
C SER A 262 -2.16 -36.27 -19.07
N ILE A 263 -2.52 -35.95 -20.31
CA ILE A 263 -2.14 -34.66 -20.93
C ILE A 263 -2.60 -33.48 -20.08
N SER A 264 -3.83 -33.52 -19.55
CA SER A 264 -4.35 -32.46 -18.68
C SER A 264 -3.51 -32.32 -17.42
N GLN A 265 -3.19 -33.42 -16.74
CA GLN A 265 -2.37 -33.40 -15.54
C GLN A 265 -0.96 -32.86 -15.82
N ALA A 266 -0.36 -33.22 -16.95
CA ALA A 266 0.94 -32.70 -17.35
C ALA A 266 0.91 -31.18 -17.62
N LEU A 267 -0.14 -30.68 -18.26
CA LEU A 267 -0.36 -29.24 -18.48
C LEU A 267 -0.58 -28.51 -17.15
N ASP A 268 -1.38 -29.07 -16.24
CA ASP A 268 -1.61 -28.51 -14.91
C ASP A 268 -0.30 -28.39 -14.11
N VAL A 269 0.55 -29.42 -14.16
CA VAL A 269 1.87 -29.41 -13.48
C VAL A 269 2.81 -28.38 -14.11
N ARG A 270 2.83 -28.25 -15.44
CA ARG A 270 3.62 -27.24 -16.15
C ARG A 270 3.19 -25.82 -15.76
N ASP A 271 1.89 -25.57 -15.75
CA ASP A 271 1.33 -24.26 -15.44
C ASP A 271 1.47 -23.93 -13.93
N ALA A 272 1.34 -24.93 -13.05
CA ALA A 272 1.67 -24.79 -11.64
C ALA A 272 3.15 -24.42 -11.43
N LEU A 273 4.08 -25.08 -12.14
CA LEU A 273 5.50 -24.74 -12.09
C LEU A 273 5.76 -23.29 -12.55
N ALA A 274 5.19 -22.89 -13.68
CA ALA A 274 5.36 -21.54 -14.22
C ALA A 274 4.84 -20.45 -13.26
N THR A 275 3.64 -20.65 -12.71
CA THR A 275 3.04 -19.70 -11.75
C THR A 275 3.82 -19.65 -10.44
N THR A 276 4.23 -20.79 -9.87
CA THR A 276 5.01 -20.84 -8.63
C THR A 276 6.41 -20.25 -8.81
N LEU A 277 7.08 -20.49 -9.95
CA LEU A 277 8.37 -19.86 -10.25
C LEU A 277 8.26 -18.33 -10.24
N TYR A 278 7.25 -17.79 -10.92
CA TYR A 278 7.05 -16.35 -11.01
C TYR A 278 6.70 -15.74 -9.64
N GLU A 279 5.79 -16.36 -8.89
CA GLU A 279 5.37 -15.90 -7.57
C GLU A 279 6.53 -15.96 -6.56
N ALA A 280 7.31 -17.04 -6.55
CA ALA A 280 8.49 -17.18 -5.71
C ALA A 280 9.56 -16.14 -6.07
N LEU A 281 9.84 -15.94 -7.36
CA LEU A 281 10.77 -14.92 -7.85
C LEU A 281 10.33 -13.52 -7.40
N PHE A 282 9.05 -13.19 -7.59
CA PHE A 282 8.51 -11.89 -7.21
C PHE A 282 8.64 -11.66 -5.70
N ASN A 283 8.22 -12.61 -4.87
CA ASN A 283 8.33 -12.52 -3.41
C ASN A 283 9.78 -12.38 -2.94
N TRP A 284 10.72 -13.08 -3.59
CA TRP A 284 12.15 -12.93 -3.30
C TRP A 284 12.69 -11.55 -3.67
N ILE A 285 12.29 -10.99 -4.82
CA ILE A 285 12.64 -9.61 -5.20
C ILE A 285 12.13 -8.64 -4.12
N LEU A 286 10.87 -8.78 -3.68
CA LEU A 286 10.30 -7.94 -2.62
C LEU A 286 11.07 -8.06 -1.29
N SER A 287 11.39 -9.29 -0.87
CA SER A 287 12.14 -9.54 0.35
C SER A 287 13.56 -9.00 0.30
N ARG A 288 14.22 -9.07 -0.86
CA ARG A 288 15.57 -8.52 -1.06
C ARG A 288 15.56 -6.99 -1.07
N VAL A 289 14.60 -6.38 -1.77
CA VAL A 289 14.34 -4.93 -1.75
C VAL A 289 14.11 -4.45 -0.31
N SER A 290 13.27 -5.15 0.45
CA SER A 290 13.03 -4.84 1.86
C SER A 290 14.33 -4.96 2.67
N SER A 291 15.03 -6.09 2.58
CA SER A 291 16.25 -6.34 3.36
C SER A 291 17.36 -5.33 3.08
N TYR A 292 17.46 -4.82 1.85
CA TYR A 292 18.44 -3.80 1.46
C TYR A 292 18.22 -2.45 2.16
N LEU A 293 16.96 -2.08 2.44
CA LEU A 293 16.58 -0.78 3.01
C LEU A 293 16.12 -0.86 4.47
N LYS A 294 15.95 -2.05 5.03
CA LYS A 294 15.43 -2.25 6.37
C LYS A 294 16.45 -1.82 7.43
N CYS A 295 15.96 -1.12 8.47
CA CYS A 295 16.73 -0.83 9.67
C CYS A 295 16.03 -1.51 10.85
N PRO A 296 16.68 -2.47 11.55
CA PRO A 296 16.06 -3.15 12.68
C PRO A 296 15.85 -2.23 13.87
N ASP A 297 16.75 -1.27 14.11
CA ASP A 297 16.63 -0.26 15.18
C ASP A 297 15.66 0.86 14.75
N HIS A 298 14.38 0.73 15.11
CA HIS A 298 13.33 1.71 14.89
C HIS A 298 12.29 1.65 16.01
N ASN A 299 11.62 2.77 16.29
CA ASN A 299 10.63 2.90 17.36
C ASN A 299 9.24 3.39 16.89
N ALA A 300 9.11 3.75 15.61
CA ALA A 300 7.83 4.12 15.01
C ALA A 300 7.77 3.79 13.52
N ILE A 301 6.56 3.62 12.99
CA ILE A 301 6.32 3.25 11.59
C ILE A 301 5.22 4.15 10.99
N ILE A 302 5.47 4.66 9.78
CA ILE A 302 4.41 5.19 8.90
C ILE A 302 4.21 4.24 7.74
N SER A 303 3.04 3.63 7.65
CA SER A 303 2.67 2.70 6.58
C SER A 303 1.94 3.43 5.47
N VAL A 304 2.42 3.37 4.23
CA VAL A 304 1.71 3.85 3.05
C VAL A 304 1.06 2.66 2.34
N VAL A 305 -0.27 2.65 2.25
CA VAL A 305 -1.06 1.53 1.71
C VAL A 305 -1.75 1.94 0.42
N ASP A 306 -1.37 1.31 -0.70
CA ASP A 306 -2.03 1.47 -1.99
C ASP A 306 -3.02 0.32 -2.21
N CYS A 307 -4.29 0.55 -1.90
CA CYS A 307 -5.31 -0.49 -2.04
C CYS A 307 -5.64 -0.71 -3.52
N TYR A 308 -5.32 -1.91 -4.01
CA TYR A 308 -5.63 -2.32 -5.38
C TYR A 308 -7.13 -2.58 -5.58
N GLY A 309 -7.67 -2.19 -6.75
CA GLY A 309 -8.89 -2.78 -7.30
C GLY A 309 -10.22 -2.45 -6.61
N ILE A 310 -10.29 -1.42 -5.77
CA ILE A 310 -11.54 -1.05 -5.08
C ILE A 310 -12.56 -0.55 -6.12
N GLU A 311 -13.66 -1.29 -6.30
CA GLU A 311 -14.86 -0.77 -6.95
C GLU A 311 -15.67 0.04 -5.93
N ILE A 312 -16.28 1.12 -6.41
CA ILE A 312 -16.94 2.13 -5.58
C ILE A 312 -18.27 1.57 -5.06
N PRO A 313 -18.41 1.36 -3.73
CA PRO A 313 -19.64 0.80 -3.15
C PRO A 313 -20.84 1.72 -3.40
N MET A 314 -22.04 1.18 -3.61
CA MET A 314 -23.31 1.93 -3.62
C MET A 314 -23.92 2.05 -2.22
N SER A 315 -23.43 1.28 -1.23
CA SER A 315 -23.85 1.30 0.18
C SER A 315 -22.69 0.99 1.11
N LEU A 316 -22.69 1.59 2.32
CA LEU A 316 -21.76 1.27 3.40
C LEU A 316 -22.09 -0.05 4.10
N GLU A 317 -23.34 -0.49 4.03
CA GLU A 317 -23.75 -1.75 4.61
C GLU A 317 -23.20 -2.89 3.75
N ASN A 318 -22.08 -3.46 4.20
CA ASN A 318 -21.41 -4.57 3.52
C ASN A 318 -21.15 -5.75 4.46
N ASP A 319 -21.59 -5.70 5.71
CA ASP A 319 -21.39 -6.76 6.70
C ASP A 319 -21.91 -8.11 6.21
N GLU A 320 -23.13 -8.15 5.66
CA GLU A 320 -23.72 -9.39 5.13
C GLU A 320 -22.93 -9.97 3.95
N VAL A 321 -22.37 -9.11 3.10
CA VAL A 321 -21.56 -9.53 1.93
C VAL A 321 -20.18 -10.01 2.36
N ILE A 322 -19.56 -9.32 3.32
CA ILE A 322 -18.29 -9.75 3.93
C ILE A 322 -18.47 -11.10 4.61
N ASP A 323 -19.59 -11.28 5.33
CA ASP A 323 -19.95 -12.54 5.96
C ASP A 323 -20.14 -13.66 4.93
N LEU A 324 -20.90 -13.39 3.85
CA LEU A 324 -21.07 -14.33 2.74
C LEU A 324 -19.73 -14.77 2.13
N LEU A 325 -18.78 -13.85 1.97
CA LEU A 325 -17.48 -14.16 1.34
C LEU A 325 -16.54 -14.90 2.28
N SER A 326 -16.43 -14.47 3.54
CA SER A 326 -15.28 -14.77 4.41
C SER A 326 -15.63 -15.44 5.74
N LYS A 327 -16.89 -15.42 6.19
CA LYS A 327 -17.28 -15.96 7.51
C LYS A 327 -16.97 -17.45 7.60
N LYS A 328 -16.38 -17.88 8.70
CA LYS A 328 -16.15 -19.33 8.94
C LYS A 328 -17.41 -19.97 9.53
N PRO A 329 -17.73 -21.24 9.18
CA PRO A 329 -17.06 -22.07 8.18
C PRO A 329 -17.62 -21.92 6.75
N TYR A 330 -18.79 -21.31 6.60
CA TYR A 330 -19.58 -21.42 5.37
C TYR A 330 -19.38 -20.31 4.33
N GLY A 331 -18.52 -19.32 4.56
CA GLY A 331 -18.24 -18.28 3.58
C GLY A 331 -17.69 -18.87 2.27
N LEU A 332 -18.03 -18.26 1.13
CA LEU A 332 -17.71 -18.77 -0.21
C LEU A 332 -16.23 -19.12 -0.38
N LEU A 333 -15.32 -18.29 0.15
CA LEU A 333 -13.87 -18.52 0.08
C LEU A 333 -13.40 -19.71 0.94
N ASN A 334 -14.07 -19.97 2.06
CA ASN A 334 -13.77 -21.15 2.88
C ASN A 334 -14.35 -22.43 2.24
N LEU A 335 -15.54 -22.34 1.65
CA LEU A 335 -16.19 -23.46 0.96
C LEU A 335 -15.36 -23.97 -0.22
N ILE A 336 -14.76 -23.08 -1.03
CA ILE A 336 -13.93 -23.51 -2.16
C ILE A 336 -12.64 -24.18 -1.70
N ASP A 337 -12.03 -23.70 -0.61
CA ASP A 337 -10.85 -24.33 -0.02
C ASP A 337 -11.18 -25.73 0.49
N ASP A 338 -12.32 -25.89 1.16
CA ASP A 338 -12.77 -27.19 1.65
C ASP A 338 -13.12 -28.12 0.49
N GLU A 339 -13.79 -27.63 -0.56
CA GLU A 339 -14.10 -28.43 -1.74
C GLU A 339 -12.85 -28.96 -2.45
N CYS A 340 -11.78 -28.16 -2.51
CA CYS A 340 -10.53 -28.55 -3.14
C CYS A 340 -9.74 -29.63 -2.36
N LYS A 341 -10.08 -29.86 -1.08
CA LYS A 341 -9.49 -30.93 -0.24
C LYS A 341 -10.10 -32.31 -0.52
N PHE A 342 -11.30 -32.37 -1.10
CA PHE A 342 -11.95 -33.65 -1.40
C PHE A 342 -11.37 -34.33 -2.66
N PRO A 343 -11.23 -35.67 -2.69
CA PRO A 343 -10.67 -36.38 -3.84
C PRO A 343 -11.48 -36.27 -5.13
N LYS A 344 -12.82 -36.18 -5.02
CA LYS A 344 -13.76 -36.03 -6.15
C LYS A 344 -14.34 -34.61 -6.15
N THR A 345 -13.49 -33.65 -6.45
CA THR A 345 -13.86 -32.23 -6.48
C THR A 345 -14.32 -31.81 -7.88
N SER A 346 -15.31 -30.92 -7.96
CA SER A 346 -15.84 -30.38 -9.22
C SER A 346 -16.43 -28.99 -8.99
N ASP A 347 -16.51 -28.17 -10.04
CA ASP A 347 -17.15 -26.85 -9.95
C ASP A 347 -18.65 -27.00 -9.63
N GLU A 348 -19.30 -28.07 -10.09
CA GLU A 348 -20.69 -28.42 -9.83
C GLU A 348 -20.92 -28.75 -8.34
N SER A 349 -20.03 -29.54 -7.73
CA SER A 349 -20.14 -29.89 -6.30
C SER A 349 -19.89 -28.66 -5.42
N TYR A 350 -18.90 -27.83 -5.75
CA TYR A 350 -18.71 -26.53 -5.11
C TYR A 350 -19.99 -25.67 -5.19
N PHE A 351 -20.53 -25.46 -6.39
CA PHE A 351 -21.71 -24.64 -6.62
C PHE A 351 -22.94 -25.17 -5.86
N ARG A 352 -23.13 -26.50 -5.80
CA ARG A 352 -24.19 -27.12 -4.99
C ARG A 352 -24.04 -26.77 -3.52
N ARG A 353 -22.82 -26.84 -2.95
CA ARG A 353 -22.57 -26.49 -1.54
C ARG A 353 -22.82 -25.01 -1.27
N CYS A 354 -22.42 -24.09 -2.16
CA CYS A 354 -22.77 -22.68 -2.03
C CYS A 354 -24.29 -22.47 -1.97
N ASN A 355 -25.04 -23.10 -2.89
CA ASN A 355 -26.50 -22.98 -2.95
C ASN A 355 -27.23 -23.57 -1.74
N LEU A 356 -26.64 -24.57 -1.07
CA LEU A 356 -27.22 -25.19 0.13
C LEU A 356 -26.96 -24.36 1.39
N ASN A 357 -25.78 -23.74 1.49
CA ASN A 357 -25.38 -22.97 2.68
C ASN A 357 -25.81 -21.50 2.62
N HIS A 358 -26.13 -20.96 1.44
CA HIS A 358 -26.54 -19.57 1.26
C HIS A 358 -27.93 -19.48 0.65
N LEU A 359 -28.94 -19.33 1.51
CA LEU A 359 -30.35 -19.20 1.13
C LEU A 359 -30.84 -17.75 1.08
N ASP A 360 -30.07 -16.83 1.64
CA ASP A 360 -30.41 -15.41 1.66
C ASP A 360 -30.30 -14.80 0.26
N LYS A 361 -31.46 -14.43 -0.29
CA LYS A 361 -31.59 -13.83 -1.62
C LYS A 361 -31.23 -12.35 -1.65
N ASN A 362 -30.97 -11.73 -0.49
CA ASN A 362 -30.52 -10.35 -0.41
C ASN A 362 -29.07 -10.21 -0.84
N VAL A 363 -28.20 -11.15 -0.47
CA VAL A 363 -26.78 -11.08 -0.82
C VAL A 363 -26.34 -12.13 -1.84
N TYR A 364 -26.97 -13.30 -1.86
CA TYR A 364 -26.62 -14.40 -2.74
C TYR A 364 -27.74 -14.75 -3.72
N GLY A 365 -27.40 -14.95 -4.99
CA GLY A 365 -28.34 -15.41 -6.00
C GLY A 365 -27.76 -16.52 -6.87
N LYS A 366 -28.66 -17.26 -7.50
CA LYS A 366 -28.32 -18.36 -8.42
C LYS A 366 -29.04 -18.18 -9.74
N ALA A 367 -28.43 -18.63 -10.83
CA ALA A 367 -29.07 -18.58 -12.13
C ALA A 367 -30.39 -19.38 -12.13
N LYS A 368 -31.42 -18.84 -12.82
CA LYS A 368 -32.71 -19.51 -12.98
C LYS A 368 -32.60 -20.80 -13.78
N ASN A 369 -31.68 -20.84 -14.74
CA ASN A 369 -31.36 -22.03 -15.50
C ASN A 369 -30.40 -22.91 -14.70
N LYS A 370 -30.82 -24.14 -14.36
CA LYS A 370 -30.01 -25.11 -13.59
C LYS A 370 -28.74 -25.56 -14.32
N ASP A 371 -28.72 -25.45 -15.65
CA ASP A 371 -27.57 -25.83 -16.48
C ASP A 371 -26.49 -24.75 -16.52
N LYS A 372 -26.79 -23.53 -16.06
CA LYS A 372 -25.81 -22.45 -15.96
C LYS A 372 -25.18 -22.46 -14.56
N LEU A 373 -23.90 -22.85 -14.49
CA LEU A 373 -23.06 -22.73 -13.29
C LEU A 373 -22.70 -21.28 -13.00
N GLN A 374 -23.70 -20.49 -12.61
CA GLN A 374 -23.58 -19.06 -12.35
C GLN A 374 -24.22 -18.71 -11.01
N MET A 375 -23.45 -18.01 -10.17
CA MET A 375 -23.92 -17.38 -8.94
C MET A 375 -23.85 -15.86 -9.08
N SER A 376 -24.72 -15.14 -8.38
CA SER A 376 -24.67 -13.69 -8.26
C SER A 376 -24.37 -13.30 -6.82
N ILE A 377 -23.51 -12.31 -6.63
CA ILE A 377 -23.26 -11.69 -5.33
C ILE A 377 -23.71 -10.24 -5.44
N ARG A 378 -24.58 -9.80 -4.53
CA ARG A 378 -24.96 -8.40 -4.39
C ARG A 378 -23.90 -7.71 -3.55
N HIS A 379 -22.87 -7.19 -4.21
CA HIS A 379 -21.86 -6.39 -3.52
C HIS A 379 -22.44 -5.04 -3.13
N SER A 380 -21.73 -4.34 -2.27
CA SER A 380 -22.01 -2.94 -1.97
C SER A 380 -22.08 -2.11 -3.26
N PHE A 381 -21.23 -2.37 -4.27
CA PHE A 381 -21.20 -1.67 -5.57
C PHE A 381 -22.17 -2.20 -6.64
N GLY A 382 -23.05 -3.14 -6.28
CA GLY A 382 -24.05 -3.72 -7.18
C GLY A 382 -23.95 -5.24 -7.36
N THR A 383 -24.88 -5.79 -8.14
CA THR A 383 -24.96 -7.25 -8.33
C THR A 383 -24.00 -7.71 -9.43
N THR A 384 -23.07 -8.59 -9.08
CA THR A 384 -22.11 -9.18 -10.03
C THR A 384 -22.38 -10.66 -10.21
N TRP A 385 -22.41 -11.11 -11.47
CA TRP A 385 -22.56 -12.51 -11.84
C TRP A 385 -21.20 -13.17 -12.07
N TYR A 386 -20.99 -14.31 -11.41
CA TYR A 386 -19.78 -15.12 -11.51
C TYR A 386 -20.09 -16.43 -12.20
N ASN A 387 -19.30 -16.77 -13.22
CA ASN A 387 -19.27 -18.10 -13.80
C ASN A 387 -18.34 -18.97 -12.96
N VAL A 388 -18.87 -20.06 -12.39
CA VAL A 388 -18.16 -20.95 -11.47
C VAL A 388 -17.19 -21.88 -12.20
N HIS A 389 -17.27 -21.97 -13.53
CA HIS A 389 -16.40 -22.83 -14.32
C HIS A 389 -14.90 -22.50 -14.13
N GLY A 390 -14.11 -23.50 -13.80
CA GLY A 390 -12.69 -23.44 -13.51
C GLY A 390 -12.33 -22.89 -12.12
N PHE A 391 -13.29 -22.70 -11.21
CA PHE A 391 -13.03 -22.18 -9.87
C PHE A 391 -12.15 -23.12 -9.06
N VAL A 392 -12.49 -24.41 -9.02
CA VAL A 392 -11.75 -25.43 -8.26
C VAL A 392 -10.31 -25.53 -8.78
N GLN A 393 -10.13 -25.63 -10.09
CA GLN A 393 -8.80 -25.74 -10.72
C GLN A 393 -7.94 -24.49 -10.48
N ARG A 394 -8.54 -23.29 -10.52
CA ARG A 394 -7.82 -22.03 -10.25
C ARG A 394 -7.50 -21.83 -8.77
N ASN A 395 -8.32 -22.38 -7.88
CA ASN A 395 -8.08 -22.26 -6.45
C ASN A 395 -6.95 -23.19 -5.99
N LYS A 396 -6.94 -24.45 -6.45
CA LYS A 396 -5.97 -25.46 -6.05
C LYS A 396 -4.78 -25.53 -7.01
N ARG A 397 -3.61 -25.10 -6.53
CA ARG A 397 -2.34 -25.27 -7.23
C ARG A 397 -1.53 -26.36 -6.53
N SER A 398 -1.19 -27.43 -7.25
CA SER A 398 -0.46 -28.58 -6.69
C SER A 398 0.83 -28.82 -7.44
N MET A 399 1.94 -28.83 -6.72
CA MET A 399 3.26 -29.17 -7.26
C MET A 399 3.77 -30.47 -6.64
N PRO A 400 4.17 -31.46 -7.46
CA PRO A 400 4.77 -32.68 -6.98
C PRO A 400 6.02 -32.43 -6.13
N TYR A 401 6.12 -33.08 -4.97
CA TYR A 401 7.28 -32.94 -4.07
C TYR A 401 8.62 -33.18 -4.78
N LYS A 402 8.69 -34.20 -5.65
CA LYS A 402 9.89 -34.53 -6.42
C LYS A 402 10.41 -33.34 -7.23
N MET A 403 9.51 -32.55 -7.82
CA MET A 403 9.89 -31.38 -8.61
C MET A 403 10.44 -30.26 -7.73
N ILE A 404 9.85 -30.04 -6.57
CA ILE A 404 10.33 -29.06 -5.58
C ILE A 404 11.71 -29.47 -5.07
N ASN A 405 11.91 -30.76 -4.78
CA ASN A 405 13.19 -31.28 -4.33
C ASN A 405 14.30 -31.09 -5.39
N ILE A 406 13.99 -31.30 -6.68
CA ILE A 406 14.93 -31.02 -7.77
C ILE A 406 15.32 -29.53 -7.79
N LEU A 407 14.33 -28.63 -7.70
CA LEU A 407 14.57 -27.18 -7.74
C LEU A 407 15.31 -26.69 -6.50
N ALA A 408 15.01 -27.24 -5.31
CA ALA A 408 15.70 -26.93 -4.06
C ALA A 408 17.19 -27.34 -4.09
N ASN A 409 17.54 -28.34 -4.89
CA ASN A 409 18.93 -28.81 -5.11
C ASN A 409 19.55 -28.26 -6.41
N SER A 410 18.96 -27.22 -7.01
CA SER A 410 19.52 -26.56 -8.19
C SER A 410 20.93 -26.00 -7.93
N GLN A 411 21.78 -26.04 -8.94
CA GLN A 411 23.10 -25.38 -8.90
C GLN A 411 22.98 -23.86 -8.91
N ASN A 412 21.86 -23.30 -9.39
CA ASN A 412 21.59 -21.88 -9.30
C ASN A 412 21.19 -21.52 -7.86
N SER A 413 22.00 -20.68 -7.21
CA SER A 413 21.85 -20.27 -5.81
C SER A 413 20.49 -19.62 -5.53
N VAL A 414 19.99 -18.79 -6.45
CA VAL A 414 18.69 -18.13 -6.34
C VAL A 414 17.56 -19.16 -6.41
N ILE A 415 17.53 -20.01 -7.44
CA ILE A 415 16.50 -21.05 -7.58
C ILE A 415 16.51 -22.02 -6.37
N SER A 416 17.68 -22.47 -5.95
CA SER A 416 17.81 -23.33 -4.78
C SER A 416 17.22 -22.68 -3.53
N MET A 417 17.56 -21.41 -3.27
CA MET A 417 17.03 -20.65 -2.14
C MET A 417 15.51 -20.45 -2.22
N LEU A 418 14.95 -20.16 -3.41
CA LEU A 418 13.51 -20.02 -3.62
C LEU A 418 12.76 -21.29 -3.17
N PHE A 419 13.23 -22.47 -3.58
CA PHE A 419 12.50 -23.72 -3.36
C PHE A 419 12.85 -24.44 -2.06
N ARG A 420 14.01 -24.18 -1.43
CA ARG A 420 14.34 -24.66 -0.07
C ARG A 420 13.37 -24.14 0.99
N SER A 421 12.79 -22.96 0.79
CA SER A 421 11.74 -22.44 1.67
C SER A 421 10.45 -23.26 1.59
N LEU A 422 10.20 -23.95 0.46
CA LEU A 422 8.99 -24.70 0.17
C LEU A 422 9.09 -26.18 0.56
N THR A 423 10.29 -26.69 0.85
CA THR A 423 10.53 -28.09 1.26
C THR A 423 10.24 -28.38 2.75
N GLY A 424 9.78 -27.39 3.54
CA GLY A 424 9.72 -27.49 5.00
C GLY A 424 8.95 -28.70 5.56
N ASN A 425 9.44 -29.27 6.67
CA ASN A 425 8.93 -30.29 7.64
C ASN A 425 7.93 -31.41 7.25
N ARG A 426 7.34 -31.43 6.05
CA ARG A 426 6.42 -32.47 5.58
C ARG A 426 7.19 -33.40 4.66
N GLU A 427 7.74 -34.47 5.22
CA GLU A 427 8.44 -35.49 4.45
C GLU A 427 7.52 -36.01 3.33
N ASN A 428 7.96 -35.87 2.07
CA ASN A 428 7.36 -36.44 0.87
C ASN A 428 5.92 -36.00 0.50
N ALA A 429 5.40 -34.89 1.05
CA ALA A 429 4.08 -34.39 0.68
C ALA A 429 4.15 -33.37 -0.48
N ASP A 430 3.20 -33.47 -1.42
CA ASP A 430 3.03 -32.47 -2.48
C ASP A 430 2.73 -31.09 -1.89
N HIS A 431 3.28 -30.05 -2.54
CA HIS A 431 3.02 -28.68 -2.15
C HIS A 431 1.71 -28.22 -2.77
N VAL A 432 0.71 -28.03 -1.93
CA VAL A 432 -0.62 -27.58 -2.33
C VAL A 432 -0.86 -26.18 -1.79
N LEU A 433 -1.17 -25.25 -2.69
CA LEU A 433 -1.57 -23.88 -2.38
C LEU A 433 -3.04 -23.68 -2.74
N TYR A 434 -3.74 -23.02 -1.83
CA TYR A 434 -5.12 -22.59 -2.03
C TYR A 434 -5.15 -21.06 -2.14
N THR A 435 -5.53 -20.55 -3.29
CA THR A 435 -5.51 -19.11 -3.60
C THR A 435 -6.47 -18.33 -2.69
N ALA A 436 -7.66 -18.86 -2.41
CA ALA A 436 -8.63 -18.23 -1.51
C ALA A 436 -8.12 -18.17 -0.06
N HIS A 437 -7.49 -19.23 0.44
CA HIS A 437 -6.82 -19.22 1.75
C HIS A 437 -5.74 -18.15 1.86
N GLN A 438 -4.86 -18.04 0.85
CA GLN A 438 -3.80 -17.04 0.81
C GLN A 438 -4.37 -15.62 0.80
N PHE A 439 -5.42 -15.39 0.00
CA PHE A 439 -6.10 -14.10 -0.08
C PHE A 439 -6.73 -13.71 1.28
N ASN A 440 -7.46 -14.63 1.92
CA ASN A 440 -8.08 -14.39 3.22
C ASN A 440 -7.05 -14.07 4.30
N THR A 441 -5.97 -14.86 4.38
CA THR A 441 -4.90 -14.64 5.35
C THR A 441 -4.24 -13.27 5.16
N SER A 442 -3.94 -12.89 3.91
CA SER A 442 -3.33 -11.60 3.59
C SER A 442 -4.28 -10.42 3.87
N SER A 443 -5.56 -10.59 3.56
CA SER A 443 -6.62 -9.58 3.81
C SER A 443 -6.84 -9.33 5.30
N MET A 444 -6.79 -10.37 6.13
CA MET A 444 -6.89 -10.20 7.58
C MET A 444 -5.67 -9.49 8.16
N ALA A 445 -4.45 -9.83 7.68
CA ALA A 445 -3.22 -9.20 8.14
C ALA A 445 -3.19 -7.69 7.85
N ILE A 446 -3.68 -7.25 6.68
CA ILE A 446 -3.76 -5.82 6.37
C ILE A 446 -4.81 -5.10 7.23
N ILE A 447 -5.97 -5.72 7.47
CA ILE A 447 -7.02 -5.15 8.32
C ILE A 447 -6.50 -4.95 9.74
N GLU A 448 -5.86 -5.98 10.32
CA GLU A 448 -5.25 -5.91 11.64
C GLU A 448 -4.22 -4.77 11.73
N LYS A 449 -3.39 -4.61 10.71
CA LYS A 449 -2.42 -3.52 10.62
C LYS A 449 -3.08 -2.13 10.56
N ILE A 450 -4.16 -1.98 9.80
CA ILE A 450 -4.91 -0.72 9.69
C ILE A 450 -5.61 -0.39 11.01
N LEU A 451 -6.16 -1.38 11.70
CA LEU A 451 -6.88 -1.21 12.97
C LEU A 451 -5.95 -0.94 14.17
N ASN A 452 -4.74 -1.50 14.16
CA ASN A 452 -3.77 -1.32 15.25
C ASN A 452 -3.06 0.05 15.21
N GLY A 453 -3.14 0.79 14.10
CA GLY A 453 -2.50 2.10 13.92
C GLY A 453 -3.52 3.21 13.70
N ARG A 454 -3.08 4.46 13.85
CA ARG A 454 -3.91 5.61 13.49
C ARG A 454 -3.94 5.76 11.98
N SER A 455 -5.11 5.72 11.37
CA SER A 455 -5.26 5.72 9.91
C SER A 455 -5.74 7.05 9.34
N HIS A 456 -5.08 7.51 8.28
CA HIS A 456 -5.43 8.66 7.45
C HIS A 456 -5.95 8.14 6.11
N PHE A 457 -7.23 8.37 5.82
CA PHE A 457 -7.85 7.90 4.57
C PHE A 457 -7.80 8.97 3.49
N ILE A 458 -7.39 8.58 2.29
CA ILE A 458 -7.34 9.42 1.10
C ILE A 458 -8.20 8.77 0.02
N HIS A 459 -9.32 9.42 -0.30
CA HIS A 459 -10.22 8.98 -1.36
C HIS A 459 -9.82 9.66 -2.68
N CYS A 460 -9.41 8.86 -3.65
CA CYS A 460 -9.02 9.30 -4.98
C CYS A 460 -10.22 9.17 -5.92
N LEU A 461 -10.66 10.31 -6.47
CA LEU A 461 -11.85 10.44 -7.33
C LEU A 461 -11.44 10.49 -8.80
N LYS A 462 -12.09 9.69 -9.65
CA LYS A 462 -11.95 9.78 -11.11
C LYS A 462 -12.79 10.93 -11.64
N SER A 463 -12.24 11.73 -12.55
CA SER A 463 -12.94 12.89 -13.13
C SER A 463 -13.90 12.52 -14.25
N ASN A 464 -13.53 11.56 -15.09
CA ASN A 464 -14.32 11.06 -16.23
C ASN A 464 -13.80 9.68 -16.65
N ASN A 465 -14.58 8.90 -17.41
CA ASN A 465 -14.19 7.55 -17.82
C ASN A 465 -13.28 7.52 -19.04
N GLU A 466 -13.33 8.56 -19.85
CA GLU A 466 -12.69 8.76 -21.15
C GLU A 466 -11.22 9.17 -21.00
N ARG A 467 -10.76 9.49 -19.79
CA ARG A 467 -9.41 9.99 -19.45
C ARG A 467 -9.09 11.33 -20.11
N LEU A 468 -10.11 12.16 -20.33
CA LEU A 468 -9.96 13.48 -20.91
C LEU A 468 -9.48 14.50 -19.85
N PRO A 469 -8.48 15.34 -20.16
CA PRO A 469 -8.07 16.40 -19.25
C PRO A 469 -9.18 17.45 -19.10
N ALA A 470 -9.26 18.08 -17.92
CA ALA A 470 -10.21 19.16 -17.63
C ALA A 470 -11.70 18.84 -17.87
N CYS A 471 -12.08 17.56 -17.91
CA CYS A 471 -13.46 17.11 -18.01
C CYS A 471 -13.92 16.49 -16.68
N LEU A 472 -15.07 16.93 -16.16
CA LEU A 472 -15.66 16.41 -14.94
C LEU A 472 -17.08 15.90 -15.22
N ASP A 473 -17.27 14.59 -15.05
CA ASP A 473 -18.57 13.94 -15.12
C ASP A 473 -19.24 14.02 -13.73
N LYS A 474 -20.34 14.78 -13.64
CA LYS A 474 -21.10 14.97 -12.41
C LYS A 474 -21.81 13.70 -11.94
N ALA A 475 -22.30 12.87 -12.86
CA ALA A 475 -22.98 11.63 -12.51
C ALA A 475 -21.98 10.60 -11.96
N LEU A 476 -20.79 10.53 -12.57
CA LEU A 476 -19.69 9.77 -12.01
C LEU A 476 -19.34 10.30 -10.63
N LEU A 477 -19.08 11.60 -10.49
CA LEU A 477 -18.69 12.21 -9.22
C LEU A 477 -19.70 11.94 -8.09
N SER A 478 -21.00 12.15 -8.35
CA SER A 478 -22.10 11.83 -7.43
C SER A 478 -21.99 10.38 -6.92
N ARG A 479 -21.92 9.42 -7.83
CA ARG A 479 -21.75 8.00 -7.50
C ARG A 479 -20.51 7.73 -6.63
N GLN A 480 -19.40 8.40 -6.91
CA GLN A 480 -18.18 8.26 -6.10
C GLN A 480 -18.33 8.87 -4.69
N LEU A 481 -19.02 10.01 -4.57
CA LEU A 481 -19.23 10.66 -3.27
C LEU A 481 -20.15 9.85 -2.36
N SER A 482 -21.23 9.28 -2.90
CA SER A 482 -22.12 8.36 -2.18
C SER A 482 -21.35 7.13 -1.68
N ALA A 483 -20.44 6.62 -2.51
CA ALA A 483 -19.66 5.43 -2.19
C ALA A 483 -18.64 5.60 -1.08
N PHE A 484 -17.93 6.72 -1.07
CA PHE A 484 -17.06 7.05 0.05
C PHE A 484 -17.84 7.61 1.24
N SER A 485 -19.17 7.67 1.14
CA SER A 485 -20.08 8.25 2.11
C SER A 485 -19.60 9.58 2.61
N THR A 486 -19.24 10.41 1.63
CA THR A 486 -18.62 11.70 1.88
C THR A 486 -19.60 12.61 2.60
N LEU A 487 -20.89 12.54 2.25
CA LEU A 487 -21.94 13.38 2.84
C LEU A 487 -22.24 12.96 4.27
N GLU A 488 -22.33 11.66 4.53
CA GLU A 488 -22.53 11.08 5.86
C GLU A 488 -21.34 11.38 6.76
N THR A 489 -20.11 11.23 6.23
CA THR A 489 -18.87 11.59 6.95
C THR A 489 -18.85 13.08 7.29
N LEU A 490 -19.22 13.96 6.36
CA LEU A 490 -19.32 15.40 6.60
C LEU A 490 -20.39 15.74 7.63
N SER A 491 -21.57 15.11 7.55
CA SER A 491 -22.65 15.27 8.50
C SER A 491 -22.23 14.82 9.91
N PHE A 492 -21.57 13.67 10.01
CA PHE A 492 -21.02 13.16 11.26
C PHE A 492 -19.95 14.10 11.83
N GLN A 493 -19.05 14.65 11.01
CA GLN A 493 -18.04 15.61 11.46
C GLN A 493 -18.65 16.94 11.91
N GLN A 494 -19.73 17.40 11.27
CA GLN A 494 -20.42 18.64 11.67
C GLN A 494 -21.26 18.49 12.92
N THR A 495 -21.87 17.34 13.17
CA THR A 495 -22.80 17.12 14.29
C THR A 495 -22.12 16.51 15.51
N GLY A 496 -21.14 15.63 15.29
CA GLY A 496 -20.43 14.87 16.33
C GLY A 496 -19.14 15.51 16.83
N PHE A 497 -18.36 14.72 17.57
CA PHE A 497 -17.07 15.09 18.15
C PHE A 497 -15.94 14.24 17.52
N PRO A 498 -15.41 14.64 16.35
CA PRO A 498 -14.45 13.83 15.59
C PRO A 498 -13.10 13.65 16.29
N VAL A 499 -12.74 14.52 17.23
CA VAL A 499 -11.46 14.45 17.95
C VAL A 499 -11.68 13.85 19.33
N ARG A 500 -11.02 12.71 19.58
CA ARG A 500 -11.05 11.99 20.86
C ARG A 500 -9.65 11.88 21.43
N ILE A 501 -9.44 12.37 22.65
CA ILE A 501 -8.12 12.38 23.30
C ILE A 501 -8.28 11.79 24.71
N SER A 502 -7.42 10.84 25.10
CA SER A 502 -7.45 10.31 26.47
C SER A 502 -7.08 11.39 27.48
N PHE A 503 -7.59 11.30 28.71
CA PHE A 503 -7.30 12.28 29.76
C PHE A 503 -5.80 12.49 29.97
N GLN A 504 -5.05 11.40 30.11
CA GLN A 504 -3.60 11.46 30.27
C GLN A 504 -2.93 12.25 29.13
N ARG A 505 -3.27 11.94 27.87
CA ARG A 505 -2.67 12.61 26.71
C ARG A 505 -3.09 14.08 26.61
N PHE A 506 -4.35 14.39 26.93
CA PHE A 506 -4.86 15.76 26.92
C PHE A 506 -4.13 16.60 27.95
N THR A 507 -4.06 16.15 29.20
CA THR A 507 -3.36 16.85 30.28
C THR A 507 -1.89 17.04 29.95
N GLN A 508 -1.18 15.99 29.51
CA GLN A 508 0.24 16.11 29.13
C GLN A 508 0.46 17.11 27.98
N SER A 509 -0.44 17.15 27.01
CA SER A 509 -0.30 17.97 25.81
C SER A 509 -0.70 19.43 26.03
N TYR A 510 -1.73 19.69 26.82
CA TYR A 510 -2.40 20.98 26.86
C TYR A 510 -2.25 21.73 28.19
N ARG A 511 -1.63 21.11 29.21
CA ARG A 511 -1.35 21.74 30.50
C ARG A 511 -0.58 23.07 30.42
N CYS A 512 0.21 23.27 29.38
CA CYS A 512 0.90 24.55 29.15
C CYS A 512 -0.04 25.74 28.88
N LEU A 513 -1.33 25.49 28.64
CA LEU A 513 -2.35 26.54 28.48
C LEU A 513 -2.76 27.15 29.82
N LEU A 514 -2.50 26.46 30.95
CA LEU A 514 -2.78 26.97 32.28
C LEU A 514 -1.52 27.62 32.91
N PRO A 515 -1.70 28.59 33.81
CA PRO A 515 -0.62 29.08 34.66
C PRO A 515 0.06 27.95 35.43
N SER A 516 1.38 28.04 35.62
CA SER A 516 2.17 26.96 36.24
C SER A 516 1.66 26.60 37.64
N ASP A 517 1.33 27.60 38.46
CA ASP A 517 0.90 27.40 39.84
C ASP A 517 -0.38 26.55 39.95
N ILE A 518 -1.30 26.73 39.00
CA ILE A 518 -2.57 25.99 38.92
C ILE A 518 -2.31 24.58 38.37
N ALA A 519 -1.53 24.49 37.29
CA ALA A 519 -1.23 23.25 36.60
C ALA A 519 -0.54 22.20 37.49
N PHE A 520 0.30 22.59 38.45
CA PHE A 520 1.02 21.67 39.35
C PHE A 520 0.20 21.16 40.53
N CYS A 521 -0.88 21.85 40.92
CA CYS A 521 -1.64 21.50 42.13
C CYS A 521 -2.89 20.66 41.84
N GLN A 522 -3.31 20.54 40.57
CA GLN A 522 -4.58 19.95 40.19
C GLN A 522 -4.48 18.51 39.67
N ASN A 523 -5.58 17.76 39.84
CA ASN A 523 -5.72 16.44 39.25
C ASN A 523 -6.01 16.53 37.73
N GLN A 524 -5.92 15.39 37.01
CA GLN A 524 -6.09 15.39 35.55
C GLN A 524 -7.44 15.94 35.09
N LYS A 525 -8.52 15.66 35.82
CA LYS A 525 -9.88 16.10 35.46
C LYS A 525 -10.06 17.60 35.65
N GLU A 526 -9.55 18.16 36.75
CA GLU A 526 -9.56 19.59 37.02
C GLU A 526 -8.82 20.37 35.93
N ILE A 527 -7.62 19.91 35.55
CA ILE A 527 -6.86 20.54 34.46
C ILE A 527 -7.67 20.54 33.15
N ILE A 528 -8.34 19.43 32.85
CA ILE A 528 -9.18 19.32 31.64
C ILE A 528 -10.34 20.31 31.69
N ILE A 529 -11.05 20.36 32.82
CA ILE A 529 -12.21 21.24 33.01
C ILE A 529 -11.77 22.69 32.88
N ASP A 530 -10.74 23.12 33.59
CA ASP A 530 -10.25 24.50 33.57
C ASP A 530 -9.81 24.95 32.18
N ILE A 531 -9.12 24.08 31.43
CA ILE A 531 -8.71 24.39 30.05
C ILE A 531 -9.93 24.60 29.17
N LEU A 532 -10.94 23.73 29.27
CA LEU A 532 -12.11 23.74 28.40
C LEU A 532 -13.08 24.87 28.76
N ASP A 533 -13.35 25.08 30.05
CA ASP A 533 -14.18 26.19 30.54
C ASP A 533 -13.52 27.55 30.25
N GLY A 534 -12.18 27.61 30.31
CA GLY A 534 -11.38 28.77 29.94
C GLY A 534 -11.50 29.18 28.45
N GLN A 535 -12.05 28.33 27.59
CA GLN A 535 -12.34 28.70 26.19
C GLN A 535 -13.59 29.59 26.06
N GLY A 536 -14.40 29.67 27.13
CA GLY A 536 -15.58 30.50 27.24
C GLY A 536 -16.82 29.94 26.52
N ILE A 537 -17.94 30.65 26.69
CA ILE A 537 -19.28 30.24 26.23
C ILE A 537 -19.33 29.96 24.73
N LYS A 538 -18.46 30.62 23.95
CA LYS A 538 -18.33 30.42 22.50
C LYS A 538 -18.12 28.95 22.11
N TYR A 539 -17.41 28.18 22.94
CA TYR A 539 -17.05 26.79 22.66
C TYR A 539 -17.75 25.78 23.58
N ALA A 540 -18.75 26.22 24.36
CA ALA A 540 -19.44 25.36 25.32
C ALA A 540 -20.14 24.13 24.68
N ARG A 541 -20.50 24.22 23.39
CA ARG A 541 -21.11 23.10 22.62
C ARG A 541 -20.08 22.30 21.82
N ASP A 542 -18.81 22.69 21.87
CA ASP A 542 -17.74 22.16 21.05
C ASP A 542 -16.89 21.11 21.78
N PHE A 543 -17.21 20.78 23.03
CA PHE A 543 -16.61 19.66 23.77
C PHE A 543 -17.62 18.85 24.58
N GLN A 544 -17.22 17.61 24.89
CA GLN A 544 -17.83 16.76 25.93
C GLN A 544 -16.74 16.02 26.70
N ILE A 545 -16.93 15.87 28.01
CA ILE A 545 -16.02 15.14 28.89
C ILE A 545 -16.65 13.78 29.18
N GLY A 546 -16.03 12.71 28.68
CA GLY A 546 -16.46 11.34 28.95
C GLY A 546 -15.88 10.78 30.25
N SER A 547 -15.85 9.45 30.38
CA SER A 547 -15.24 8.78 31.53
C SER A 547 -13.71 8.82 31.51
N ASN A 548 -13.10 8.55 30.35
CA ASN A 548 -11.65 8.44 30.16
C ASN A 548 -11.11 9.32 29.01
N TYR A 549 -11.99 10.04 28.32
CA TYR A 549 -11.68 10.75 27.08
C TYR A 549 -12.34 12.13 27.02
N VAL A 550 -11.62 13.08 26.45
CA VAL A 550 -12.14 14.38 26.02
C VAL A 550 -12.54 14.27 24.56
N PHE A 551 -13.77 14.68 24.26
CA PHE A 551 -14.35 14.71 22.92
C PHE A 551 -14.44 16.17 22.49
N LEU A 552 -13.88 16.50 21.32
CA LEU A 552 -13.82 17.86 20.80
C LEU A 552 -14.35 17.89 19.36
N ARG A 553 -15.03 18.99 19.03
CA ARG A 553 -15.25 19.40 17.64
C ARG A 553 -13.96 19.93 17.05
N SER A 554 -13.77 19.77 15.74
CA SER A 554 -12.54 20.17 15.03
C SER A 554 -12.14 21.61 15.36
N ARG A 555 -13.07 22.57 15.27
CA ARG A 555 -12.85 23.99 15.56
C ARG A 555 -12.15 24.25 16.90
N LEU A 556 -12.61 23.60 17.98
CA LEU A 556 -12.03 23.76 19.31
C LEU A 556 -10.67 23.06 19.43
N ALA A 557 -10.58 21.84 18.89
CA ALA A 557 -9.32 21.10 18.88
C ALA A 557 -8.20 21.89 18.19
N ASP A 558 -8.49 22.55 17.08
CA ASP A 558 -7.54 23.38 16.34
C ASP A 558 -7.14 24.63 17.10
N GLN A 559 -8.09 25.32 17.73
CA GLN A 559 -7.76 26.46 18.57
C GLN A 559 -6.81 26.09 19.71
N LEU A 560 -7.10 24.99 20.42
CA LEU A 560 -6.26 24.52 21.51
C LEU A 560 -4.85 24.17 21.00
N ARG A 561 -4.76 23.49 19.85
CA ARG A 561 -3.50 23.13 19.21
C ARG A 561 -2.68 24.37 18.80
N ILE A 562 -3.29 25.32 18.11
CA ILE A 562 -2.64 26.57 17.67
C ILE A 562 -2.12 27.36 18.87
N THR A 563 -2.93 27.48 19.91
CA THR A 563 -2.55 28.21 21.13
C THR A 563 -1.37 27.56 21.82
N ARG A 564 -1.38 26.22 21.95
CA ARG A 564 -0.26 25.44 22.47
C ARG A 564 1.02 25.64 21.64
N GLU A 565 0.93 25.53 20.31
CA GLU A 565 2.08 25.68 19.42
C GLU A 565 2.69 27.09 19.52
N ARG A 566 1.86 28.12 19.67
CA ARG A 566 2.34 29.49 19.91
C ARG A 566 3.13 29.59 21.22
N ILE A 567 2.58 29.07 22.32
CA ILE A 567 3.23 29.07 23.64
C ILE A 567 4.57 28.32 23.58
N HIS A 568 4.58 27.12 22.98
CA HIS A 568 5.81 26.35 22.82
C HIS A 568 6.86 27.10 22.00
N ARG A 569 6.46 27.81 20.95
CA ARG A 569 7.41 28.59 20.15
C ARG A 569 7.98 29.76 20.92
N GLU A 570 7.15 30.50 21.65
CA GLU A 570 7.60 31.63 22.46
C GLU A 570 8.57 31.16 23.54
N ALA A 571 8.26 30.07 24.22
CA ALA A 571 9.15 29.44 25.20
C ALA A 571 10.47 28.98 24.55
N ALA A 572 10.41 28.29 23.41
CA ALA A 572 11.59 27.85 22.67
C ALA A 572 12.47 29.04 22.24
N TYR A 573 11.87 30.13 21.78
CA TYR A 573 12.57 31.36 21.43
C TYR A 573 13.30 31.97 22.64
N VAL A 574 12.64 32.04 23.80
CA VAL A 574 13.26 32.54 25.04
C VAL A 574 14.43 31.66 25.49
N ILE A 575 14.28 30.33 25.43
CA ILE A 575 15.35 29.40 25.77
C ILE A 575 16.52 29.55 24.79
N GLN A 576 16.25 29.55 23.50
CA GLN A 576 17.26 29.66 22.44
C GLN A 576 18.02 30.98 22.50
N LYS A 577 17.33 32.12 22.65
CA LYS A 577 18.00 33.44 22.73
C LYS A 577 18.90 33.53 23.98
N THR A 578 18.42 33.01 25.11
CA THR A 578 19.16 33.04 26.38
C THR A 578 20.39 32.15 26.33
N MET A 579 20.26 30.94 25.79
CA MET A 579 21.39 30.02 25.63
C MET A 579 22.42 30.54 24.63
N ARG A 580 21.99 31.10 23.49
CA ARG A 580 22.91 31.73 22.52
C ARG A 580 23.68 32.88 23.14
N MET A 581 23.00 33.76 23.89
CA MET A 581 23.65 34.84 24.62
C MET A 581 24.65 34.31 25.65
N TYR A 582 24.27 33.31 26.46
CA TYR A 582 25.14 32.71 27.46
C TYR A 582 26.43 32.15 26.84
N VAL A 583 26.32 31.39 25.75
CA VAL A 583 27.47 30.80 25.04
C VAL A 583 28.38 31.90 24.48
N LEU A 584 27.82 32.91 23.81
CA LEU A 584 28.58 34.03 23.26
C LEU A 584 29.25 34.88 24.34
N ARG A 585 28.54 35.18 25.44
CA ARG A 585 29.08 35.94 26.58
C ARG A 585 30.22 35.19 27.25
N LYS A 586 30.12 33.88 27.44
CA LYS A 586 31.19 33.05 27.99
C LYS A 586 32.44 33.07 27.10
N ALA A 587 32.27 32.99 25.78
CA ALA A 587 33.37 33.12 24.83
C ALA A 587 34.01 34.52 24.84
N TYR A 588 33.19 35.58 24.88
CA TYR A 588 33.66 36.96 24.96
C TYR A 588 34.45 37.23 26.24
N LEU A 589 33.95 36.81 27.40
CA LEU A 589 34.64 37.00 28.68
C LEU A 589 36.00 36.28 28.72
N ARG A 590 36.09 35.08 28.13
CA ARG A 590 37.38 34.38 27.96
C ARG A 590 38.36 35.19 27.12
N LYS A 591 37.92 35.69 25.96
CA LYS A 591 38.76 36.54 25.07
C LYS A 591 39.20 37.83 25.78
N ARG A 592 38.26 38.53 26.43
CA ARG A 592 38.55 39.77 27.18
C ARG A 592 39.58 39.53 28.28
N ASN A 593 39.42 38.47 29.09
CA ASN A 593 40.37 38.15 30.15
C ASN A 593 41.77 37.83 29.60
N ALA A 594 41.87 37.14 28.45
CA ALA A 594 43.14 36.90 27.78
C ALA A 594 43.78 38.21 27.29
N VAL A 595 43.00 39.10 26.66
CA VAL A 595 43.46 40.42 26.20
C VAL A 595 43.96 41.27 27.37
N ILE A 596 43.23 41.33 28.48
CA ILE A 596 43.64 42.08 29.68
C ILE A 596 45.00 41.57 30.20
N ARG A 597 45.21 40.25 30.24
CA ARG A 597 46.49 39.67 30.67
C ARG A 597 47.63 40.04 29.72
N ILE A 598 47.40 39.97 28.41
CA ILE A 598 48.39 40.37 27.40
C ILE A 598 48.73 41.86 27.53
N GLN A 599 47.71 42.72 27.63
CA GLN A 599 47.88 44.16 27.80
C GLN A 599 48.66 44.50 29.08
N ALA A 600 48.38 43.81 30.19
CA ALA A 600 49.12 43.99 31.43
C ALA A 600 50.60 43.59 31.28
N ALA A 601 50.89 42.46 30.64
CA ALA A 601 52.25 42.01 30.38
C ALA A 601 53.02 42.98 29.48
N VAL A 602 52.38 43.46 28.41
CA VAL A 602 52.96 44.44 27.48
C VAL A 602 53.24 45.78 28.16
N ARG A 603 52.33 46.27 29.00
CA ARG A 603 52.56 47.50 29.80
C ARG A 603 53.70 47.33 30.79
N ALA A 604 53.79 46.17 31.45
CA ALA A 604 54.88 45.87 32.37
C ALA A 604 56.23 45.75 31.65
N TRP A 605 56.24 45.22 30.42
CA TRP A 605 57.43 45.18 29.58
C TRP A 605 57.87 46.58 29.12
N MET A 606 56.94 47.43 28.68
CA MET A 606 57.27 48.82 28.29
C MET A 606 57.75 49.70 29.46
N ALA A 607 57.40 49.35 30.70
CA ALA A 607 57.82 50.08 31.90
C ALA A 607 59.17 49.61 32.46
N ARG A 608 59.69 48.46 31.99
CA ARG A 608 61.05 48.01 32.24
C ARG A 608 61.97 48.54 31.15
#